data_AF-A0A9P4IUS9-F1
#
_entry.id   AF-A0A9P4IUS9-F1
#
_cell.length_a   1.000
_cell.length_b   1.000
_cell.length_c   1.000
_cell.angle_alpha   90.00
_cell.angle_beta   90.00
_cell.angle_gamma   90.00
#
_symmetry.space_group_name_H-M   'P 1'
#
loop_
_entity.id
_entity.type
_entity.pdbx_description
1 polymer ?
#
loop_
_entity_poly.entity_id
_entity_poly.type
_entity_poly.pdbx_seq_one_letter_code
_entity_poly.pdbx_strand_id
1 'polypeptide(L)'
;MLKVLFVVALAAAVSAALGRQTDVAFVDTYDDIPAIVGVPDLNPIGLYHGIIYAGASVSNRPANTRGIAPSSGQNVAIAEIRADLLDLGEVSLRPFATLTRSHNVTSFDLLSLFFGFTISTGTSLTGVPISGTLTVVGYRLDGTSVEEQFDFTPTGLLNAPPSKAVLSNKFTYLQNVTIASPVTLVSVDTTISFDNLTHINRY
;
A
#
# COMPACT_ATOMS: atom_id res chain seq x y z
N MET A 1 -49.66 46.60 -29.67
CA MET A 1 -49.18 45.20 -29.53
C MET A 1 -47.75 45.26 -29.02
N LEU A 2 -47.51 44.87 -27.76
CA LEU A 2 -46.16 44.76 -27.20
C LEU A 2 -46.14 43.56 -26.25
N LYS A 3 -45.52 42.46 -26.69
CA LYS A 3 -45.20 41.30 -25.84
C LYS A 3 -43.74 41.42 -25.46
N VAL A 4 -43.48 41.73 -24.19
CA VAL A 4 -42.14 41.60 -23.60
C VAL A 4 -42.13 40.28 -22.83
N LEU A 5 -41.35 39.33 -23.32
CA LEU A 5 -41.11 38.03 -22.72
C LEU A 5 -39.71 38.09 -22.07
N PHE A 6 -39.63 38.24 -20.75
CA PHE A 6 -38.38 38.07 -20.01
C PHE A 6 -38.34 36.65 -19.44
N VAL A 7 -37.49 35.81 -20.04
CA VAL A 7 -37.16 34.47 -19.55
C VAL A 7 -36.15 34.63 -18.43
N VAL A 8 -36.57 34.44 -17.17
CA VAL A 8 -35.67 34.26 -16.03
C VAL A 8 -35.66 32.78 -15.69
N ALA A 9 -34.73 32.03 -16.27
CA ALA A 9 -34.44 30.65 -15.87
C ALA A 9 -33.10 30.17 -16.45
N LEU A 10 -31.98 30.77 -16.04
CA LEU A 10 -30.66 30.17 -16.33
C LEU A 10 -29.59 30.56 -15.29
N ALA A 11 -29.89 30.35 -14.00
CA ALA A 11 -28.87 30.48 -12.94
C ALA A 11 -28.75 29.22 -12.05
N ALA A 12 -29.69 28.28 -12.12
CA ALA A 12 -29.70 27.09 -11.25
C ALA A 12 -28.97 25.87 -11.84
N ALA A 13 -28.63 25.86 -13.14
CA ALA A 13 -27.98 24.72 -13.78
C ALA A 13 -26.44 24.76 -13.71
N VAL A 14 -25.84 25.88 -13.27
CA VAL A 14 -24.37 26.02 -13.20
C VAL A 14 -23.80 25.51 -11.88
N SER A 15 -24.60 25.47 -10.80
CA SER A 15 -24.15 24.98 -9.49
C SER A 15 -24.03 23.45 -9.41
N ALA A 16 -24.64 22.70 -10.33
CA ALA A 16 -24.51 21.23 -10.39
C ALA A 16 -23.25 20.76 -11.14
N ALA A 17 -22.50 21.68 -11.77
CA ALA A 17 -21.24 21.40 -12.46
C ALA A 17 -19.99 21.74 -11.63
N LEU A 18 -20.17 22.31 -10.43
CA LEU A 18 -19.10 22.70 -9.51
C LEU A 18 -18.91 21.60 -8.45
N GLY A 19 -18.21 20.55 -8.84
CA GLY A 19 -17.82 19.46 -7.96
C GLY A 19 -17.57 18.16 -8.69
N ARG A 20 -17.02 18.20 -9.91
CA ARG A 20 -16.61 16.97 -10.60
C ARG A 20 -15.37 16.44 -9.90
N GLN A 21 -15.59 15.62 -8.88
CA GLN A 21 -14.57 14.80 -8.25
C GLN A 21 -13.82 14.07 -9.39
N THR A 22 -12.54 14.37 -9.55
CA THR A 22 -11.74 13.72 -10.59
C THR A 22 -11.15 12.45 -10.02
N ASP A 23 -11.62 11.31 -10.50
CA ASP A 23 -11.09 10.01 -10.12
C ASP A 23 -9.91 9.67 -11.04
N VAL A 24 -8.74 9.40 -10.47
CA VAL A 24 -7.51 9.06 -11.20
C VAL A 24 -6.97 7.74 -10.69
N ALA A 25 -6.86 6.75 -11.57
CA ALA A 25 -6.32 5.43 -11.25
C ALA A 25 -4.78 5.43 -11.37
N PHE A 26 -4.13 4.76 -10.42
CA PHE A 26 -2.69 4.57 -10.37
C PHE A 26 -2.35 3.10 -10.14
N VAL A 27 -1.15 2.75 -10.60
CA VAL A 27 -0.53 1.44 -10.39
C VAL A 27 0.89 1.70 -9.90
N ASP A 28 1.15 1.34 -8.65
CA ASP A 28 2.40 1.64 -7.97
C ASP A 28 3.35 0.45 -8.10
N THR A 29 4.29 0.56 -9.04
CA THR A 29 5.33 -0.45 -9.29
C THR A 29 6.65 -0.13 -8.58
N TYR A 30 6.82 1.11 -8.11
CA TYR A 30 8.02 1.60 -7.40
C TYR A 30 9.32 1.54 -8.22
N ASP A 31 9.27 1.20 -9.50
CA ASP A 31 10.44 1.05 -10.38
C ASP A 31 11.11 2.39 -10.72
N ASP A 32 10.38 3.50 -10.62
CA ASP A 32 10.87 4.86 -10.82
C ASP A 32 11.47 5.48 -9.54
N ILE A 33 11.37 4.78 -8.41
CA ILE A 33 12.00 5.17 -7.15
C ILE A 33 13.35 4.45 -7.03
N PRO A 34 14.46 5.18 -6.85
CA PRO A 34 15.75 4.56 -6.59
C PRO A 34 15.69 3.67 -5.34
N ALA A 35 15.98 2.38 -5.50
CA ALA A 35 16.09 1.49 -4.37
C ALA A 35 17.34 1.81 -3.55
N ILE A 36 17.14 2.10 -2.27
CA ILE A 36 18.24 2.34 -1.33
C ILE A 36 18.33 1.13 -0.41
N VAL A 37 19.46 0.43 -0.45
CA VAL A 37 19.73 -0.70 0.45
C VAL A 37 19.94 -0.15 1.87
N GLY A 38 18.95 -0.31 2.75
CA GLY A 38 19.02 0.18 4.12
C GLY A 38 17.70 0.03 4.88
N VAL A 39 17.73 0.35 6.18
CA VAL A 39 16.58 0.25 7.11
C VAL A 39 15.39 1.07 6.55
N PRO A 40 14.18 0.48 6.36
CA PRO A 40 13.04 1.17 5.78
C PRO A 40 12.62 2.44 6.50
N ASP A 41 12.76 2.46 7.83
CA ASP A 41 12.45 3.64 8.65
C ASP A 41 13.34 4.84 8.36
N LEU A 42 14.54 4.62 7.81
CA LEU A 42 15.48 5.68 7.45
C LEU A 42 15.27 6.20 6.03
N ASN A 43 14.61 5.43 5.16
CA ASN A 43 14.37 5.78 3.76
C ASN A 43 12.92 5.41 3.34
N PRO A 44 11.91 6.06 3.92
CA PRO A 44 10.53 5.78 3.56
C PRO A 44 10.25 6.14 2.10
N ILE A 45 9.32 5.42 1.45
CA ILE A 45 8.80 5.75 0.13
C ILE A 45 8.27 7.20 0.12
N GLY A 46 7.59 7.62 1.19
CA GLY A 46 7.05 8.97 1.30
C GLY A 46 5.85 9.18 0.36
N LEU A 47 5.74 10.36 -0.24
CA LEU A 47 4.64 10.68 -1.16
C LEU A 47 4.89 10.06 -2.54
N TYR A 48 4.00 9.18 -2.96
CA TYR A 48 4.01 8.53 -4.27
C TYR A 48 2.59 8.43 -4.82
N HIS A 49 2.39 8.90 -6.05
CA HIS A 49 1.08 8.95 -6.72
C HIS A 49 -0.09 9.45 -5.84
N GLY A 50 0.16 10.47 -4.99
CA GLY A 50 -0.88 11.08 -4.14
C GLY A 50 -1.17 10.34 -2.83
N ILE A 51 -0.47 9.24 -2.56
CA ILE A 51 -0.51 8.47 -1.30
C ILE A 51 0.84 8.60 -0.58
N ILE A 52 0.79 8.75 0.73
CA ILE A 52 1.95 8.80 1.62
C ILE A 52 2.16 7.39 2.19
N TYR A 53 3.30 6.79 1.89
CA TYR A 53 3.72 5.48 2.35
C TYR A 53 4.66 5.63 3.55
N ALA A 54 4.16 5.32 4.74
CA ALA A 54 4.92 5.27 5.99
C ALA A 54 5.19 3.82 6.41
N GLY A 55 6.33 3.56 7.04
CA GLY A 55 6.74 2.20 7.45
C GLY A 55 7.11 1.28 6.27
N ALA A 56 7.30 1.84 5.08
CA ALA A 56 7.72 1.11 3.90
C ALA A 56 8.84 1.82 3.13
N SER A 57 9.79 1.06 2.61
CA SER A 57 10.84 1.55 1.70
C SER A 57 10.89 0.75 0.41
N VAL A 58 11.59 1.27 -0.60
CA VAL A 58 11.80 0.55 -1.86
C VAL A 58 13.04 -0.32 -1.75
N SER A 59 12.86 -1.61 -2.03
CA SER A 59 13.95 -2.56 -2.22
C SER A 59 14.01 -2.98 -3.68
N ASN A 60 15.20 -2.88 -4.28
CA ASN A 60 15.48 -3.59 -5.52
C ASN A 60 15.68 -5.05 -5.13
N ARG A 61 14.94 -5.95 -5.77
CA ARG A 61 15.13 -7.39 -5.66
C ARG A 61 15.61 -7.88 -7.01
N PRO A 62 16.93 -7.98 -7.22
CA PRO A 62 17.44 -8.73 -8.36
C PRO A 62 16.77 -10.10 -8.34
N ALA A 63 16.37 -10.61 -9.50
CA ALA A 63 15.50 -11.79 -9.72
C ALA A 63 16.05 -13.13 -9.17
N ASN A 64 16.93 -13.12 -8.18
CA ASN A 64 17.63 -14.26 -7.61
C ASN A 64 18.08 -14.08 -6.15
N THR A 65 17.82 -12.95 -5.47
CA THR A 65 18.46 -12.68 -4.16
C THR A 65 17.53 -12.46 -2.98
N ARG A 66 16.21 -12.31 -3.12
CA ARG A 66 15.35 -11.93 -1.97
C ARG A 66 13.99 -12.63 -1.84
N GLY A 67 13.88 -13.88 -2.25
CA GLY A 67 12.75 -14.73 -1.85
C GLY A 67 11.46 -14.51 -2.65
N ILE A 68 10.87 -13.32 -2.65
CA ILE A 68 9.64 -13.01 -3.44
C ILE A 68 10.04 -12.31 -4.74
N ALA A 69 9.56 -12.83 -5.87
CA ALA A 69 9.71 -12.17 -7.17
C ALA A 69 8.75 -10.96 -7.28
N PRO A 70 9.20 -9.79 -7.76
CA PRO A 70 8.29 -8.68 -8.07
C PRO A 70 7.27 -9.09 -9.15
N SER A 71 6.09 -8.47 -9.14
CA SER A 71 5.04 -8.69 -10.15
C SER A 71 5.16 -7.75 -11.35
N SER A 72 5.76 -6.58 -11.19
CA SER A 72 5.78 -5.51 -12.20
C SER A 72 7.16 -5.33 -12.86
N GLY A 73 8.20 -5.13 -12.05
CA GLY A 73 9.56 -4.84 -12.48
C GLY A 73 10.63 -5.43 -11.56
N GLN A 74 11.55 -4.59 -11.06
CA GLN A 74 12.63 -5.04 -10.17
C GLN A 74 12.42 -4.56 -8.73
N ASN A 75 11.68 -3.48 -8.55
CA ASN A 75 11.48 -2.87 -7.26
C ASN A 75 10.20 -3.39 -6.61
N VAL A 76 10.22 -3.44 -5.28
CA VAL A 76 9.04 -3.71 -4.45
C VAL A 76 9.09 -2.78 -3.24
N ALA A 77 7.92 -2.46 -2.70
CA ALA A 77 7.83 -1.87 -1.38
C ALA A 77 8.02 -2.97 -0.32
N ILE A 78 8.81 -2.66 0.72
CA ILE A 78 9.05 -3.56 1.85
C ILE A 78 8.65 -2.88 3.15
N ALA A 79 7.93 -3.62 4.00
CA ALA A 79 7.69 -3.27 5.39
C ALA A 79 8.36 -4.34 6.26
N GLU A 80 9.30 -3.94 7.13
CA GLU A 80 10.09 -4.87 7.94
C GLU A 80 10.17 -4.40 9.39
N ILE A 81 10.36 -5.35 10.32
CA ILE A 81 10.85 -5.06 11.67
C ILE A 81 12.25 -5.64 11.76
N ARG A 82 13.21 -4.83 12.22
CA ARG A 82 14.57 -5.29 12.53
C ARG A 82 14.72 -5.63 13.99
N ALA A 83 15.44 -6.71 14.28
CA ALA A 83 15.80 -7.15 15.62
C ALA A 83 16.42 -6.02 16.48
N ASP A 84 17.21 -5.12 15.90
CA ASP A 84 17.88 -4.04 16.63
C ASP A 84 16.89 -3.00 17.23
N LEU A 85 15.68 -2.86 16.66
CA LEU A 85 14.61 -2.02 17.23
C LEU A 85 13.87 -2.72 18.38
N LEU A 86 13.95 -4.05 18.48
CA LEU A 86 13.36 -4.84 19.57
C LEU A 86 14.08 -4.62 20.90
N ASP A 87 15.39 -4.38 20.85
CA ASP A 87 16.24 -4.16 22.04
C ASP A 87 16.04 -2.78 22.69
N LEU A 88 15.26 -1.88 22.07
CA LEU A 88 15.00 -0.51 22.54
C LEU A 88 13.65 -0.31 23.27
N GLY A 89 12.86 -1.37 23.47
CA GLY A 89 11.63 -1.36 24.28
C GLY A 89 10.36 -1.78 23.51
N GLU A 90 9.35 -2.24 24.25
CA GLU A 90 8.13 -2.92 23.76
C GLU A 90 7.29 -2.08 22.78
N VAL A 91 7.67 -2.08 21.51
CA VAL A 91 6.78 -1.70 20.40
C VAL A 91 5.97 -2.95 20.01
N SER A 92 4.68 -2.79 19.74
CA SER A 92 3.84 -3.89 19.26
C SER A 92 4.40 -4.47 17.94
N LEU A 93 4.78 -5.75 17.97
CA LEU A 93 5.68 -6.41 17.02
C LEU A 93 4.98 -6.99 15.79
N ARG A 94 4.59 -6.14 14.83
CA ARG A 94 4.06 -6.60 13.53
C ARG A 94 4.63 -5.77 12.41
N PRO A 95 5.28 -6.33 11.36
CA PRO A 95 5.67 -5.50 10.21
C PRO A 95 4.41 -4.86 9.64
N PHE A 96 4.45 -3.55 9.47
CA PHE A 96 3.31 -2.78 8.99
C PHE A 96 3.76 -1.62 8.11
N ALA A 97 2.92 -1.30 7.12
CA ALA A 97 2.97 -0.05 6.38
C ALA A 97 1.64 0.67 6.52
N THR A 98 1.70 2.00 6.52
CA THR A 98 0.52 2.86 6.48
C THR A 98 0.51 3.67 5.20
N LEU A 99 -0.60 3.61 4.48
CA LEU A 99 -0.86 4.34 3.27
C LEU A 99 -1.89 5.41 3.59
N THR A 100 -1.48 6.68 3.55
CA THR A 100 -2.35 7.81 3.91
C THR A 100 -2.55 8.70 2.70
N ARG A 101 -3.78 9.14 2.45
CA ARG A 101 -4.03 10.12 1.38
C ARG A 101 -3.18 11.38 1.58
N SER A 102 -2.63 11.94 0.51
CA SER A 102 -2.00 13.26 0.58
C SER A 102 -3.04 14.37 0.78
N HIS A 103 -2.60 15.57 1.14
CA HIS A 103 -3.48 16.72 1.38
C HIS A 103 -4.32 17.12 0.15
N ASN A 104 -3.85 16.82 -1.06
CA ASN A 104 -4.57 17.12 -2.30
C ASN A 104 -5.54 16.01 -2.71
N VAL A 105 -5.48 14.84 -2.07
CA VAL A 105 -6.40 13.71 -2.33
C VAL A 105 -7.47 13.73 -1.24
N THR A 106 -8.73 13.86 -1.64
CA THR A 106 -9.89 13.84 -0.73
C THR A 106 -10.09 12.45 -0.12
N SER A 107 -9.96 11.40 -0.93
CA SER A 107 -9.98 9.98 -0.49
C SER A 107 -9.41 9.08 -1.58
N PHE A 108 -9.17 7.80 -1.27
CA PHE A 108 -8.77 6.83 -2.27
C PHE A 108 -9.48 5.48 -2.12
N ASP A 109 -9.55 4.71 -3.20
CA ASP A 109 -9.91 3.29 -3.17
C ASP A 109 -8.67 2.44 -3.29
N LEU A 110 -8.62 1.34 -2.56
CA LEU A 110 -7.59 0.32 -2.72
C LEU A 110 -8.19 -0.90 -3.41
N LEU A 111 -7.67 -1.26 -4.57
CA LEU A 111 -8.26 -2.31 -5.42
C LEU A 111 -7.53 -3.64 -5.31
N SER A 112 -6.19 -3.60 -5.41
CA SER A 112 -5.37 -4.80 -5.30
C SER A 112 -3.92 -4.49 -5.01
N LEU A 113 -3.19 -5.48 -4.51
CA LEU A 113 -1.73 -5.50 -4.49
C LEU A 113 -1.23 -6.93 -4.66
N PHE A 114 0.02 -7.07 -5.10
CA PHE A 114 0.76 -8.32 -4.98
C PHE A 114 1.57 -8.31 -3.69
N PHE A 115 1.66 -9.44 -3.01
CA PHE A 115 2.36 -9.54 -1.74
C PHE A 115 3.03 -10.89 -1.51
N GLY A 116 3.99 -10.90 -0.59
CA GLY A 116 4.59 -12.12 -0.04
C GLY A 116 5.36 -11.82 1.24
N PHE A 117 5.68 -12.88 1.98
CA PHE A 117 6.42 -12.79 3.24
C PHE A 117 7.78 -13.44 3.10
N THR A 118 8.80 -12.82 3.68
CA THR A 118 10.13 -13.41 3.81
C THR A 118 10.66 -13.27 5.22
N ILE A 119 11.47 -14.23 5.66
CA ILE A 119 12.30 -14.09 6.85
C ILE A 119 13.77 -13.94 6.45
N SER A 120 14.53 -13.13 7.17
CA SER A 120 16.00 -13.12 7.10
C SER A 120 16.57 -14.17 8.06
N THR A 121 17.58 -14.92 7.63
CA THR A 121 18.30 -15.89 8.48
C THR A 121 19.52 -15.27 9.18
N GLY A 122 19.63 -13.93 9.23
CA GLY A 122 20.67 -13.18 9.96
C GLY A 122 22.09 -13.27 9.37
N THR A 123 22.34 -14.19 8.43
CA THR A 123 23.69 -14.48 7.88
C THR A 123 23.79 -14.26 6.37
N SER A 124 22.68 -13.96 5.69
CA SER A 124 22.66 -13.69 4.26
C SER A 124 21.68 -12.56 3.94
N LEU A 125 21.93 -11.85 2.84
CA LEU A 125 20.98 -10.87 2.27
C LEU A 125 19.76 -11.56 1.62
N THR A 126 19.65 -12.88 1.75
CA THR A 126 18.62 -13.71 1.10
C THR A 126 17.43 -13.90 2.04
N GLY A 127 16.30 -13.30 1.68
CA GLY A 127 15.02 -13.58 2.32
C GLY A 127 14.48 -14.96 1.90
N VAL A 128 14.10 -15.79 2.86
CA VAL A 128 13.43 -17.07 2.62
C VAL A 128 11.92 -16.84 2.64
N PRO A 129 11.19 -17.17 1.55
CA PRO A 129 9.74 -17.08 1.54
C PRO A 129 9.11 -17.94 2.63
N ILE A 130 8.17 -17.37 3.36
CA ILE A 130 7.39 -18.10 4.37
C ILE A 130 5.90 -17.92 4.12
N SER A 131 5.10 -18.91 4.53
CA SER A 131 3.66 -18.73 4.55
C SER A 131 3.26 -17.69 5.59
N GLY A 132 2.18 -16.98 5.34
CA GLY A 132 1.64 -16.00 6.27
C GLY A 132 0.32 -15.42 5.76
N THR A 133 -0.31 -14.61 6.61
CA THR A 133 -1.54 -13.90 6.28
C THR A 133 -1.25 -12.41 6.24
N LEU A 134 -1.72 -11.74 5.19
CA LEU A 134 -1.74 -10.30 5.06
C LEU A 134 -3.06 -9.80 5.62
N THR A 135 -3.01 -8.88 6.57
CA THR A 135 -4.19 -8.14 7.05
C THR A 135 -4.15 -6.74 6.44
N VAL A 136 -5.22 -6.36 5.75
CA VAL A 136 -5.40 -5.01 5.22
C VAL A 136 -6.57 -4.36 5.94
N VAL A 137 -6.32 -3.23 6.61
CA VAL A 137 -7.35 -2.47 7.34
C VAL A 137 -7.48 -1.09 6.71
N GLY A 138 -8.64 -0.79 6.13
CA GLY A 138 -8.97 0.52 5.57
C GLY A 138 -9.77 1.36 6.56
N TYR A 139 -9.43 2.64 6.70
CA TYR A 139 -10.12 3.60 7.56
C TYR A 139 -10.69 4.72 6.71
N ARG A 140 -11.95 5.11 6.97
CA ARG A 140 -12.63 6.23 6.32
C ARG A 140 -12.63 7.49 7.18
N LEU A 141 -12.99 8.62 6.58
CA LEU A 141 -13.05 9.93 7.27
C LEU A 141 -14.06 9.96 8.42
N ASP A 142 -15.11 9.13 8.35
CA ASP A 142 -16.12 9.00 9.40
C ASP A 142 -15.67 8.13 10.58
N GLY A 143 -14.43 7.61 10.54
CA GLY A 143 -13.86 6.73 11.57
C GLY A 143 -14.23 5.25 11.41
N THR A 144 -15.06 4.88 10.44
CA THR A 144 -15.36 3.47 10.17
C THR A 144 -14.17 2.75 9.56
N SER A 145 -14.01 1.47 9.89
CA SER A 145 -12.97 0.60 9.34
C SER A 145 -13.54 -0.60 8.60
N VAL A 146 -12.77 -1.10 7.66
CA VAL A 146 -12.99 -2.37 6.95
C VAL A 146 -11.71 -3.18 7.00
N GLU A 147 -11.84 -4.50 7.13
CA GLU A 147 -10.70 -5.40 7.21
C GLU A 147 -10.91 -6.58 6.27
N GLU A 148 -9.85 -6.95 5.54
CA GLU A 148 -9.76 -8.19 4.77
C GLU A 148 -8.41 -8.86 5.01
N GLN A 149 -8.39 -10.18 4.88
CA GLN A 149 -7.21 -11.00 5.08
C GLN A 149 -6.94 -11.85 3.84
N PHE A 150 -5.66 -12.02 3.51
CA PHE A 150 -5.21 -12.75 2.33
C PHE A 150 -4.05 -13.67 2.69
N ASP A 151 -4.14 -14.94 2.30
CA ASP A 151 -3.07 -15.90 2.58
C ASP A 151 -2.02 -15.92 1.47
N PHE A 152 -0.78 -16.09 1.89
CA PHE A 152 0.36 -16.36 1.04
C PHE A 152 0.95 -17.71 1.42
N THR A 153 1.11 -18.59 0.43
CA THR A 153 1.77 -19.89 0.58
C THR A 153 2.80 -20.01 -0.55
N PRO A 154 4.09 -19.82 -0.27
CA PRO A 154 5.12 -19.86 -1.31
C PRO A 154 5.26 -21.27 -1.87
N THR A 155 5.41 -21.37 -3.19
CA THR A 155 5.64 -22.64 -3.89
C THR A 155 7.14 -22.96 -4.09
N GLY A 156 8.04 -22.11 -3.59
CA GLY A 156 9.49 -22.26 -3.73
C GLY A 156 10.28 -21.51 -2.67
N LEU A 157 11.54 -21.88 -2.49
CA LEU A 157 12.45 -21.29 -1.49
C LEU A 157 13.18 -20.04 -2.00
N LEU A 158 13.18 -19.80 -3.32
CA LEU A 158 13.77 -18.64 -3.97
C LEU A 158 12.83 -18.19 -5.09
N ASN A 159 12.70 -16.88 -5.26
CA ASN A 159 11.83 -16.26 -6.28
C ASN A 159 10.40 -16.81 -6.30
N ALA A 160 9.84 -17.09 -5.12
CA ALA A 160 8.45 -17.45 -4.97
C ALA A 160 7.58 -16.37 -5.63
N PRO A 161 6.64 -16.76 -6.50
CA PRO A 161 5.71 -15.82 -7.09
C PRO A 161 4.84 -15.20 -5.98
N PRO A 162 4.53 -13.90 -6.05
CA PRO A 162 3.70 -13.24 -5.05
C PRO A 162 2.24 -13.68 -5.19
N SER A 163 1.49 -13.62 -4.09
CA SER A 163 0.02 -13.74 -4.12
C SER A 163 -0.60 -12.40 -4.51
N LYS A 164 -1.71 -12.41 -5.24
CA LYS A 164 -2.51 -11.20 -5.50
C LYS A 164 -3.64 -11.10 -4.46
N ALA A 165 -3.66 -10.02 -3.69
CA ALA A 165 -4.80 -9.61 -2.89
C ALA A 165 -5.72 -8.74 -3.75
N VAL A 166 -6.96 -9.17 -3.95
CA VAL A 166 -8.02 -8.36 -4.60
C VAL A 166 -9.01 -7.97 -3.53
N LEU A 167 -9.11 -6.68 -3.25
CA LEU A 167 -9.93 -6.14 -2.17
C LEU A 167 -11.37 -5.99 -2.64
N SER A 168 -12.33 -6.22 -1.75
CA SER A 168 -13.72 -5.98 -2.08
C SER A 168 -14.02 -4.50 -2.28
N ASN A 169 -15.20 -4.20 -2.85
CA ASN A 169 -15.71 -2.84 -3.01
C ASN A 169 -15.96 -2.08 -1.68
N LYS A 170 -15.71 -2.71 -0.53
CA LYS A 170 -15.71 -2.07 0.78
C LYS A 170 -14.49 -1.17 0.96
N PHE A 171 -13.37 -1.41 0.28
CA PHE A 171 -12.15 -0.60 0.35
C PHE A 171 -12.24 0.67 -0.49
N THR A 172 -13.28 1.46 -0.21
CA THR A 172 -13.59 2.70 -0.91
C THR A 172 -13.71 3.89 0.01
N TYR A 173 -13.41 5.08 -0.52
CA TYR A 173 -13.40 6.37 0.20
C TYR A 173 -12.52 6.36 1.46
N LEU A 174 -11.34 5.75 1.33
CA LEU A 174 -10.39 5.57 2.41
C LEU A 174 -9.59 6.87 2.63
N GLN A 175 -9.30 7.15 3.90
CA GLN A 175 -8.29 8.13 4.29
C GLN A 175 -6.94 7.49 4.57
N ASN A 176 -6.95 6.28 5.14
CA ASN A 176 -5.77 5.54 5.53
C ASN A 176 -5.99 4.04 5.28
N VAL A 177 -4.93 3.33 4.93
CA VAL A 177 -4.87 1.87 4.94
C VAL A 177 -3.66 1.42 5.74
N THR A 178 -3.85 0.45 6.62
CA THR A 178 -2.77 -0.29 7.26
C THR A 178 -2.63 -1.65 6.58
N ILE A 179 -1.44 -1.96 6.11
CA ILE A 179 -1.05 -3.28 5.64
C ILE A 179 -0.17 -3.89 6.73
N ALA A 180 -0.54 -5.02 7.29
CA ALA A 180 0.20 -5.66 8.37
C ALA A 180 0.19 -7.17 8.25
N SER A 181 1.13 -7.82 8.93
CA SER A 181 1.07 -9.27 9.17
C SER A 181 0.71 -9.51 10.63
N PRO A 182 -0.24 -10.40 10.96
CA PRO A 182 -0.60 -10.68 12.33
C PRO A 182 0.45 -11.51 13.08
N VAL A 183 1.48 -12.00 12.37
CA VAL A 183 2.44 -12.95 12.94
C VAL A 183 3.36 -12.27 13.94
N THR A 184 3.25 -12.66 15.21
CA THR A 184 4.18 -12.32 16.28
C THR A 184 5.40 -13.25 16.18
N LEU A 185 6.32 -13.01 15.26
CA LEU A 185 7.57 -13.77 15.20
C LEU A 185 8.64 -13.06 16.03
N VAL A 186 8.68 -13.39 17.32
CA VAL A 186 9.55 -12.76 18.34
C VAL A 186 11.06 -13.06 18.16
N SER A 187 11.50 -13.58 17.01
CA SER A 187 12.89 -14.02 16.81
C SER A 187 13.44 -14.01 15.38
N VAL A 188 12.65 -13.61 14.37
CA VAL A 188 13.12 -13.54 12.98
C VAL A 188 12.65 -12.26 12.31
N ASP A 189 13.59 -11.53 11.68
CA ASP A 189 13.29 -10.34 10.88
C ASP A 189 12.34 -10.75 9.75
N THR A 190 11.07 -10.38 9.91
CA THR A 190 10.01 -10.68 8.94
C THR A 190 9.75 -9.45 8.10
N THR A 191 9.75 -9.64 6.79
CA THR A 191 9.48 -8.60 5.80
C THR A 191 8.20 -8.94 5.04
N ILE A 192 7.30 -7.98 4.96
CA ILE A 192 6.21 -7.96 3.97
C ILE A 192 6.77 -7.28 2.73
N SER A 193 6.70 -7.96 1.59
CA SER A 193 6.98 -7.36 0.29
C SER A 193 5.66 -7.14 -0.41
N PHE A 194 5.45 -5.96 -0.99
CA PHE A 194 4.29 -5.67 -1.83
C PHE A 194 4.66 -4.86 -3.06
N ASP A 195 3.90 -5.08 -4.13
CA ASP A 195 4.18 -4.53 -5.45
C ASP A 195 2.86 -4.37 -6.23
N ASN A 196 2.91 -3.53 -7.27
CA ASN A 196 1.87 -3.37 -8.26
C ASN A 196 0.53 -3.00 -7.60
N LEU A 197 0.61 -2.09 -6.62
CA LEU A 197 -0.51 -1.66 -5.81
C LEU A 197 -1.41 -0.75 -6.65
N THR A 198 -2.65 -1.16 -6.83
CA THR A 198 -3.62 -0.47 -7.66
C THR A 198 -4.60 0.30 -6.79
N HIS A 199 -4.72 1.60 -7.04
CA HIS A 199 -5.62 2.48 -6.30
C HIS A 199 -6.26 3.55 -7.19
N ILE A 200 -7.36 4.14 -6.71
CA ILE A 200 -8.02 5.28 -7.37
C ILE A 200 -8.02 6.44 -6.40
N ASN A 201 -7.38 7.54 -6.77
CA ASN A 201 -7.43 8.78 -5.99
C ASN A 201 -8.61 9.62 -6.43
N ARG A 202 -9.26 10.24 -5.44
CA ARG A 202 -10.31 11.23 -5.66
C ARG A 202 -9.84 12.59 -5.17
N TYR A 203 -9.91 13.59 -6.04
CA TYR A 203 -9.56 14.97 -5.75
C TYR A 203 -10.83 15.78 -5.48
#